data_AF-S0DVV1-F1
#
_entry.id   AF-S0DVV1-F1
#
_cell.length_a   1.000
_cell.length_b   1.000
_cell.length_c   1.000
_cell.angle_alpha   90.00
_cell.angle_beta   90.00
_cell.angle_gamma   90.00
#
_symmetry.space_group_name_H-M   'P 1'
#
loop_
_entity.id
_entity.type
_entity.pdbx_description
1 polymer ?
#
loop_
_entity_poly.entity_id
_entity_poly.type
_entity_poly.pdbx_seq_one_letter_code
_entity_poly.pdbx_strand_id
1 'polypeptide(L)'
;MRLIPWSDCIGMGINDFIPTFIYIVQQLRALNVGFLDLIEELIRGNVNADCGRDNNVSFAVNAWGKQASVMISGGFNGEFAQKAVDETYKDYKLAIALVATGRATLICPSV
;
A
#
# COMPACT_ATOMS: atom_id res chain seq x y z
N MET A 1 2.03 -10.04 -6.64
CA MET A 1 1.65 -9.06 -7.69
C MET A 1 1.89 -7.66 -7.16
N ARG A 2 2.42 -6.72 -7.94
CA ARG A 2 2.68 -5.34 -7.51
C ARG A 2 1.77 -4.35 -8.24
N LEU A 3 1.05 -3.50 -7.52
CA LEU A 3 0.12 -2.50 -8.06
C LEU A 3 0.44 -1.11 -7.51
N ILE A 4 0.24 -0.08 -8.34
CA ILE A 4 0.48 1.33 -7.99
C ILE A 4 -0.77 2.14 -8.35
N PRO A 5 -1.80 2.15 -7.48
CA PRO A 5 -3.11 2.68 -7.85
C PRO A 5 -3.14 4.19 -8.12
N TRP A 6 -2.24 4.92 -7.47
CA TRP A 6 -2.20 6.38 -7.47
C TRP A 6 -1.13 6.94 -8.43
N SER A 7 -0.55 6.12 -9.31
CA SER A 7 0.50 6.61 -10.21
C SER A 7 -0.08 7.31 -11.43
N ASP A 8 0.24 8.59 -11.61
CA ASP A 8 0.00 9.30 -12.86
C ASP A 8 1.11 9.10 -13.90
N CYS A 9 2.15 8.31 -13.60
CA CYS A 9 3.44 8.31 -14.32
C CYS A 9 3.38 7.92 -15.81
N ILE A 10 2.23 7.52 -16.35
CA ILE A 10 2.07 7.22 -17.79
C ILE A 10 0.73 7.77 -18.31
N GLY A 11 0.22 8.85 -17.73
CA GLY A 11 -1.03 9.46 -18.19
C GLY A 11 -2.25 8.55 -18.03
N MET A 12 -2.32 7.82 -16.91
CA MET A 12 -3.53 7.08 -16.52
C MET A 12 -4.63 8.08 -16.13
N GLY A 13 -5.20 8.76 -17.12
CA GLY A 13 -6.33 9.68 -16.99
C GLY A 13 -7.66 8.95 -16.72
N ILE A 14 -7.65 7.99 -15.80
CA ILE A 14 -8.83 7.28 -15.37
C ILE A 14 -9.52 8.11 -14.29
N ASN A 15 -10.62 8.76 -14.67
CA ASN A 15 -11.55 9.30 -13.69
C ASN A 15 -12.16 8.12 -12.92
N ASP A 16 -11.93 8.09 -11.60
CA ASP A 16 -12.41 7.05 -10.67
C ASP A 16 -11.81 5.63 -10.88
N PHE A 17 -10.53 5.46 -10.56
CA PHE A 17 -9.82 4.17 -10.66
C PHE A 17 -10.10 3.19 -9.51
N ILE A 18 -10.72 3.63 -8.41
CA ILE A 18 -10.91 2.80 -7.21
C ILE A 18 -11.70 1.51 -7.51
N PRO A 19 -12.86 1.55 -8.21
CA PRO A 19 -13.62 0.35 -8.53
C PRO A 19 -12.82 -0.66 -9.36
N THR A 20 -12.01 -0.16 -10.31
CA THR A 20 -11.15 -0.99 -11.17
C THR A 20 -10.12 -1.75 -10.36
N PHE A 21 -9.42 -1.08 -9.44
CA PHE A 21 -8.44 -1.75 -8.59
C PHE A 21 -9.07 -2.71 -7.60
N ILE A 22 -10.26 -2.40 -7.05
CA ILE A 22 -11.01 -3.36 -6.20
C ILE A 22 -11.29 -4.64 -6.99
N TYR A 23 -11.80 -4.52 -8.22
CA TYR A 23 -12.08 -5.67 -9.06
C TYR A 23 -10.81 -6.49 -9.34
N ILE A 24 -9.72 -5.84 -9.74
CA ILE A 24 -8.43 -6.52 -10.00
C ILE A 24 -7.96 -7.27 -8.75
N VAL A 25 -8.00 -6.64 -7.57
CA VAL A 25 -7.57 -7.25 -6.32
C VAL A 25 -8.43 -8.46 -5.96
N GLN A 26 -9.76 -8.38 -6.14
CA GLN A 26 -10.66 -9.52 -5.92
C GLN A 26 -10.36 -10.68 -6.87
N GLN A 27 -10.10 -10.41 -8.15
CA GLN A 27 -9.72 -11.45 -9.11
C GLN A 27 -8.37 -12.09 -8.75
N LEU A 28 -7.37 -11.27 -8.39
CA LEU A 28 -6.07 -11.78 -7.92
C LEU A 28 -6.23 -12.66 -6.67
N ARG A 29 -7.18 -12.32 -5.79
CA ARG A 29 -7.44 -13.09 -4.57
C ARG A 29 -8.05 -14.44 -4.91
N ALA A 30 -8.98 -14.48 -5.86
CA ALA A 30 -9.57 -15.72 -6.36
C ALA A 30 -8.53 -16.65 -7.02
N LEU A 31 -7.48 -16.08 -7.63
CA LEU A 31 -6.36 -16.83 -8.20
C LEU A 31 -5.35 -17.34 -7.15
N ASN A 32 -5.55 -17.03 -5.87
CA ASN A 32 -4.70 -17.45 -4.75
C ASN A 32 -3.20 -17.12 -4.94
N VAL A 33 -2.89 -15.92 -5.45
CA VAL A 33 -1.49 -15.46 -5.57
C VAL A 33 -0.85 -15.27 -4.19
N GLY A 34 0.46 -15.53 -4.09
CA GLY A 34 1.16 -15.62 -2.80
C GLY A 34 1.15 -14.34 -1.96
N PHE A 35 1.29 -13.17 -2.58
CA PHE A 35 1.15 -11.87 -1.90
C PHE A 35 0.82 -10.75 -2.88
N LEU A 36 0.21 -9.69 -2.33
CA LEU A 36 -0.04 -8.44 -3.02
C LEU A 36 0.90 -7.37 -2.48
N ASP A 37 1.54 -6.61 -3.35
CA ASP A 37 2.36 -5.46 -3.00
C ASP A 37 1.72 -4.19 -3.55
N LEU A 38 1.44 -3.24 -2.67
CA LEU A 38 0.72 -2.01 -2.94
C LEU A 38 1.65 -0.83 -2.68
N ILE A 39 1.83 0.01 -3.69
CA ILE A 39 2.64 1.23 -3.56
C ILE A 39 1.70 2.41 -3.34
N GLU A 40 1.79 3.03 -2.16
CA GLU A 40 1.20 4.34 -1.85
C GLU A 40 2.00 5.45 -2.54
N GLU A 41 1.37 6.62 -2.72
CA GLU A 41 2.09 7.79 -3.22
C GLU A 41 3.27 8.13 -2.31
N LEU A 42 4.40 8.50 -2.92
CA LEU A 42 5.70 8.71 -2.26
C LEU A 42 5.73 9.86 -1.23
N ILE A 43 4.61 10.54 -1.01
CA ILE A 43 4.52 11.77 -0.23
C ILE A 43 3.78 11.51 1.09
N ARG A 44 4.28 10.56 1.88
CA ARG A 44 4.08 10.59 3.32
C ARG A 44 5.43 10.98 3.93
N GLY A 45 5.46 12.00 4.78
CA GLY A 45 6.69 12.47 5.43
C GLY A 45 7.52 13.57 4.75
N ASN A 46 7.09 14.16 3.63
CA ASN A 46 7.62 15.45 3.16
C ASN A 46 6.60 16.56 3.46
N VAL A 47 7.00 17.55 4.25
CA VAL A 47 6.14 18.65 4.74
C VAL A 47 5.69 19.64 3.64
N ASN A 48 6.17 19.49 2.40
CA ASN A 48 5.89 20.42 1.30
C ASN A 48 5.27 19.70 0.09
N ALA A 49 4.06 19.18 0.23
CA ALA A 49 3.26 18.80 -0.93
C ALA A 49 1.87 19.41 -0.81
N ASP A 50 1.57 20.33 -1.72
CA ASP A 50 0.23 20.90 -1.95
C ASP A 50 -0.80 19.86 -2.44
N CYS A 51 -0.40 18.58 -2.55
CA CYS A 51 -1.22 17.47 -3.00
C CYS A 51 -1.81 16.72 -1.79
N GLY A 52 -2.40 17.44 -0.84
CA GLY A 52 -3.09 16.86 0.31
C GLY A 52 -4.40 16.19 -0.10
N ARG A 53 -4.33 14.96 -0.61
CA ARG A 53 -5.43 14.00 -0.45
C ARG A 53 -4.92 12.82 0.35
N ASP A 54 -5.80 12.24 1.16
CA ASP A 54 -5.61 10.99 1.89
C ASP A 54 -5.53 9.78 0.92
N ASN A 55 -4.64 9.85 -0.08
CA ASN A 55 -4.44 8.89 -1.14
C ASN A 55 -3.68 7.66 -0.59
N ASN A 56 -4.38 6.86 0.21
CA ASN A 56 -3.86 5.62 0.78
C ASN A 56 -4.40 4.41 0.02
N VAL A 57 -3.79 3.23 0.22
CA VAL A 57 -4.21 2.00 -0.46
C VAL A 57 -5.20 1.16 0.36
N SER A 58 -5.84 1.72 1.39
CA SER A 58 -6.72 0.97 2.31
C SER A 58 -7.86 0.27 1.58
N PHE A 59 -8.41 0.87 0.52
CA PHE A 59 -9.47 0.25 -0.29
C PHE A 59 -9.02 -1.09 -0.90
N ALA A 60 -7.78 -1.18 -1.38
CA ALA A 60 -7.20 -2.38 -1.96
C ALA A 60 -6.81 -3.39 -0.87
N VAL A 61 -6.30 -2.92 0.28
CA VAL A 61 -6.00 -3.78 1.44
C VAL A 61 -7.27 -4.44 1.97
N ASN A 62 -8.35 -3.68 2.11
CA ASN A 62 -9.65 -4.19 2.54
C ASN A 62 -10.21 -5.22 1.55
N ALA A 63 -10.10 -4.97 0.24
CA ALA A 63 -10.52 -5.90 -0.80
C ALA A 63 -9.68 -7.19 -0.84
N TRP A 64 -8.39 -7.10 -0.49
CA TRP A 64 -7.48 -8.25 -0.42
C TRP A 64 -7.80 -9.17 0.76
N GLY A 65 -8.19 -8.57 1.89
CA GLY A 65 -8.68 -9.26 3.07
C GLY A 65 -7.59 -9.60 4.10
N LYS A 66 -8.01 -9.67 5.37
CA LYS A 66 -7.12 -9.77 6.55
C LYS A 66 -6.20 -10.99 6.57
N GLN A 67 -6.66 -12.12 6.02
CA GLN A 67 -5.95 -13.40 6.10
C GLN A 67 -4.82 -13.54 5.08
N ALA A 68 -4.78 -12.69 4.05
CA ALA A 68 -3.86 -12.79 2.94
C ALA A 68 -2.68 -11.83 3.12
N SER A 69 -1.48 -12.29 2.78
CA SER A 69 -0.26 -11.51 2.93
C SER A 69 -0.25 -10.31 1.99
N VAL A 70 -0.04 -9.12 2.55
CA VAL A 70 0.06 -7.86 1.81
C VAL A 70 1.33 -7.12 2.21
N MET A 71 1.97 -6.49 1.24
CA MET A 71 3.09 -5.58 1.43
C MET A 71 2.64 -4.18 1.03
N ILE A 72 2.94 -3.18 1.85
CA ILE A 72 2.69 -1.77 1.54
C ILE A 72 4.02 -1.04 1.48
N SER A 73 4.21 -0.26 0.42
CA SER A 73 5.43 0.49 0.14
C SER A 73 5.08 1.96 -0.18
N GLY A 74 6.03 2.88 0.00
CA GLY A 74 5.90 4.28 -0.45
C GLY A 74 5.72 5.28 0.70
N GLY A 75 6.61 6.26 0.81
CA GLY A 75 6.51 7.37 1.76
C GLY A 75 6.60 7.01 3.26
N PHE A 76 6.84 5.75 3.64
CA PHE A 76 6.94 5.40 5.05
C PHE A 76 8.31 5.78 5.62
N ASN A 77 8.31 6.56 6.70
CA ASN A 77 9.39 6.58 7.68
C ASN A 77 9.11 5.53 8.78
N GLY A 78 10.08 5.28 9.67
CA GLY A 78 9.95 4.26 10.72
C GLY A 78 8.73 4.46 11.63
N GLU A 79 8.44 5.70 12.02
CA GLU A 79 7.31 6.04 12.90
C GLU A 79 5.96 5.79 12.21
N PHE A 80 5.77 6.25 10.98
CA PHE A 80 4.54 6.01 10.22
C PHE A 80 4.35 4.54 9.89
N ALA A 81 5.43 3.80 9.64
CA ALA A 81 5.34 2.36 9.43
C ALA A 81 4.88 1.65 10.70
N GLN A 82 5.47 2.00 11.84
CA GLN A 82 5.07 1.41 13.12
C GLN A 82 3.60 1.70 13.43
N LYS A 83 3.16 2.96 13.27
CA LYS A 83 1.75 3.33 13.43
C LYS A 83 0.82 2.55 12.50
N ALA A 84 1.20 2.40 11.23
CA ALA A 84 0.38 1.67 10.27
C ALA A 84 0.24 0.19 10.62
N VAL A 85 1.29 -0.44 11.15
CA VAL A 85 1.27 -1.82 11.64
C VAL A 85 0.47 -1.94 12.93
N ASP A 86 0.73 -1.10 13.92
CA ASP A 86 0.21 -1.25 15.28
C ASP A 86 -1.23 -0.74 15.44
N GLU A 87 -1.62 0.26 14.64
CA GLU A 87 -2.94 0.90 14.74
C GLU A 87 -3.82 0.61 13.51
N THR A 88 -3.37 1.01 12.32
CA THR A 88 -4.21 1.04 11.11
C THR A 88 -4.54 -0.36 10.58
N TYR A 89 -3.54 -1.24 10.52
CA TYR A 89 -3.61 -2.54 9.88
C TYR A 89 -3.29 -3.69 10.84
N LYS A 90 -3.50 -3.49 12.15
CA LYS A 90 -3.19 -4.46 13.22
C LYS A 90 -3.74 -5.87 13.02
N ASP A 91 -4.89 -5.99 12.33
CA ASP A 91 -5.54 -7.28 12.09
C ASP A 91 -5.13 -7.93 10.74
N TYR A 92 -4.25 -7.29 9.98
CA TYR A 92 -3.85 -7.74 8.64
C TYR A 92 -2.49 -8.43 8.70
N LYS A 93 -2.30 -9.45 7.85
CA LYS A 93 -0.97 -10.01 7.57
C LYS A 93 -0.19 -9.04 6.67
N LEU A 94 0.34 -8.00 7.29
CA LEU A 94 0.97 -6.88 6.60
C LEU A 94 2.50 -6.86 6.84
N ALA A 95 3.24 -6.53 5.80
CA ALA A 95 4.61 -6.02 5.91
C ALA A 95 4.70 -4.61 5.32
N ILE A 96 5.53 -3.76 5.91
CA ILE A 96 5.80 -2.41 5.37
C ILE A 96 7.23 -2.34 4.85
N ALA A 97 7.36 -1.86 3.62
CA ALA A 97 8.64 -1.61 2.96
C ALA A 97 9.10 -0.17 3.24
N LEU A 98 10.19 -0.04 3.97
CA LEU A 98 10.83 1.26 4.16
C LEU A 98 11.82 1.53 3.01
N VAL A 99 11.75 2.72 2.45
CA VAL A 99 12.77 3.24 1.54
C VAL A 99 13.62 4.24 2.33
N ALA A 100 14.63 3.74 3.03
CA ALA A 100 15.74 4.58 3.46
C ALA A 100 16.71 4.68 2.28
N THR A 101 17.13 5.90 1.94
CA THR A 101 18.13 6.21 0.89
C THR A 101 19.16 5.08 0.71
N GLY A 102 18.97 4.25 -0.31
CA GLY A 102 19.92 3.22 -0.75
C GLY A 102 19.72 1.77 -0.29
N ARG A 103 18.87 1.45 0.70
CA ARG A 103 18.59 0.05 1.12
C ARG A 103 17.15 -0.13 1.61
N ALA A 104 16.46 -1.15 1.09
CA ALA A 104 15.12 -1.53 1.55
C ALA A 104 15.21 -2.30 2.88
N THR A 105 14.50 -1.83 3.90
CA THR A 105 14.38 -2.51 5.21
C THR A 105 12.94 -2.97 5.39
N LEU A 106 12.75 -4.26 5.70
CA LEU A 106 11.45 -4.85 5.97
C LEU A 106 11.14 -4.73 7.48
N ILE A 107 10.02 -4.09 7.84
CA ILE A 107 9.48 -4.18 9.20
C ILE A 107 8.37 -5.24 9.17
N CYS A 108 8.59 -6.33 9.91
CA CYS A 108 7.60 -7.38 10.12
C CYS A 108 7.11 -7.26 11.58
N PRO A 109 5.80 -7.08 11.84
CA PRO A 109 5.29 -7.27 13.19
C PRO A 109 5.64 -8.67 13.69
N SER A 110 6.09 -8.75 14.95
CA SER A 110 6.54 -9.98 15.60
C SER A 110 5.44 -11.04 15.60
N VAL A 111 5.85 -12.28 15.28
CA VAL A 111 5.07 -13.54 15.40
C VAL A 111 4.53 -13.71 16.81
#